data_AF-A0A830D2R7-F1
#
_entry.id   AF-A0A830D2R7-F1
#
_cell.length_a   1.000
_cell.length_b   1.000
_cell.length_c   1.000
_cell.angle_alpha   90.00
_cell.angle_beta   90.00
_cell.angle_gamma   90.00
#
_symmetry.space_group_name_H-M   'P 1'
#
loop_
_entity.id
_entity.type
_entity.pdbx_description
1 polymer ?
#
loop_
_entity_poly.entity_id
_entity_poly.type
_entity_poly.pdbx_seq_one_letter_code
_entity_poly.pdbx_strand_id
1 'polypeptide(L)'
;MSFSFFKQSRTKTPQELAKAIKDSLMALDTKTVAEVKALEKALEEVEKNISSMRTMLAGDGEIEPSADQIAQMTLEISDDDVISLLFHKLPILGWETRKNIVHCWSILLKQKVDSVFCCVQYMENHLELLDFLVVCYDNKEIALTCGHMLRECIKIPTLAKYILESPSFELFFKFVELPNFDVASDAFSTFKDLLTKHATAVSEFLTTHYDEFFEQYEKLLMSANYVTRRQSLKLLSEFLLESPNSHIMKRYIAEVRHLKVMMTLLKDSSKNIQISAFHIFKVITCLNS
;
A
#
# COMPACT_ATOMS: atom_id res chain seq x y z
N MET A 1 -42.79 -7.13 -37.29
CA MET A 1 -41.43 -6.77 -36.85
C MET A 1 -41.44 -6.70 -35.34
N SER A 2 -40.79 -7.67 -34.67
CA SER A 2 -40.71 -7.72 -33.21
C SER A 2 -39.61 -6.77 -32.75
N PHE A 3 -39.99 -5.68 -32.09
CA PHE A 3 -39.05 -4.79 -31.42
C PHE A 3 -38.62 -5.46 -30.11
N SER A 4 -37.39 -5.99 -30.09
CA SER A 4 -36.76 -6.42 -28.85
C SER A 4 -36.40 -5.19 -28.04
N PHE A 5 -37.22 -4.90 -27.02
CA PHE A 5 -36.83 -3.98 -25.95
C PHE A 5 -35.69 -4.64 -25.16
N PHE A 6 -34.45 -4.21 -25.42
CA PHE A 6 -33.41 -4.33 -24.41
C PHE A 6 -33.92 -3.60 -23.17
N LYS A 7 -34.32 -4.35 -22.14
CA LYS A 7 -34.50 -3.79 -20.79
C LYS A 7 -33.15 -3.20 -20.40
N GLN A 8 -33.02 -1.87 -20.47
CA GLN A 8 -31.98 -1.18 -19.73
C GLN A 8 -32.15 -1.60 -18.27
N SER A 9 -31.19 -2.38 -17.77
CA SER A 9 -31.08 -2.69 -16.35
C SER A 9 -31.17 -1.37 -15.60
N ARG A 10 -32.18 -1.21 -14.74
CA ARG A 10 -32.32 -0.02 -13.89
C ARG A 10 -30.99 0.20 -13.16
N THR A 11 -30.36 1.35 -13.38
CA THR A 11 -29.13 1.72 -12.69
C THR A 11 -29.45 1.79 -11.19
N LYS A 12 -28.77 0.96 -10.39
CA LYS A 12 -28.93 0.94 -8.93
C LYS A 12 -28.54 2.31 -8.37
N THR A 13 -29.25 2.79 -7.36
CA THR A 13 -28.79 3.98 -6.61
C THR A 13 -27.52 3.65 -5.83
N PRO A 14 -26.72 4.65 -5.39
CA PRO A 14 -25.56 4.40 -4.54
C PRO A 14 -25.88 3.56 -3.30
N GLN A 15 -27.00 3.85 -2.62
CA GLN A 15 -27.44 3.09 -1.44
C GLN A 15 -27.79 1.63 -1.76
N GLU A 16 -28.56 1.42 -2.85
CA GLU A 16 -28.92 0.06 -3.30
C GLU A 16 -27.68 -0.76 -3.69
N LEU A 17 -26.70 -0.09 -4.31
CA LEU A 17 -25.46 -0.74 -4.74
C LEU A 17 -24.53 -1.04 -3.56
N ALA A 18 -24.34 -0.11 -2.62
CA ALA A 18 -23.56 -0.35 -1.41
C ALA A 18 -24.11 -1.54 -0.61
N LYS A 19 -25.43 -1.57 -0.40
CA LYS A 19 -26.11 -2.70 0.25
C LYS A 19 -25.93 -4.01 -0.52
N ALA A 20 -26.08 -3.99 -1.86
CA ALA A 20 -25.87 -5.19 -2.67
C ALA A 20 -24.44 -5.72 -2.59
N ILE A 21 -23.43 -4.82 -2.55
CA ILE A 21 -22.02 -5.18 -2.35
C ILE A 21 -21.86 -5.87 -1.00
N LYS A 22 -22.36 -5.23 0.07
CA LYS A 22 -22.32 -5.78 1.44
C LYS A 22 -22.94 -7.18 1.51
N ASP A 23 -24.16 -7.33 1.03
CA ASP A 23 -24.89 -8.61 1.03
C ASP A 23 -24.15 -9.69 0.24
N SER A 24 -23.60 -9.35 -0.94
CA SER A 24 -22.83 -10.28 -1.76
C SER A 24 -21.49 -10.70 -1.13
N LEU A 25 -20.80 -9.79 -0.43
CA LEU A 25 -19.56 -10.10 0.29
C LEU A 25 -19.80 -10.94 1.55
N MET A 26 -20.90 -10.68 2.27
CA MET A 26 -21.30 -11.48 3.43
C MET A 26 -21.72 -12.90 3.04
N ALA A 27 -22.28 -13.08 1.84
CA ALA A 27 -22.63 -14.40 1.30
C ALA A 27 -21.41 -15.30 1.05
N LEU A 28 -20.20 -14.74 0.94
CA LEU A 28 -18.94 -15.49 0.87
C LEU A 28 -18.52 -16.02 2.25
N ASP A 29 -19.42 -16.73 2.94
CA ASP A 29 -19.15 -17.36 4.22
C ASP A 29 -18.46 -18.73 4.06
N THR A 30 -18.03 -19.32 5.18
CA THR A 30 -17.32 -20.61 5.19
C THR A 30 -18.15 -21.76 4.60
N LYS A 31 -19.49 -21.68 4.65
CA LYS A 31 -20.38 -22.70 4.10
C LYS A 31 -20.48 -22.57 2.58
N THR A 32 -20.61 -21.35 2.07
CA THR A 32 -20.60 -21.06 0.62
C THR A 32 -19.26 -21.44 0.00
N VAL A 33 -18.15 -21.19 0.69
CA VAL A 33 -16.80 -21.57 0.22
C VAL A 33 -16.63 -23.09 0.11
N ALA A 34 -17.35 -23.89 0.90
CA ALA A 34 -17.29 -25.35 0.84
C ALA A 34 -18.05 -25.94 -0.37
N GLU A 35 -19.01 -25.20 -0.96
CA GLU A 35 -19.81 -25.65 -2.10
C GLU A 35 -19.43 -24.88 -3.38
N VAL A 36 -18.64 -25.53 -4.26
CA VAL A 36 -18.03 -24.89 -5.45
C VAL A 36 -19.03 -24.13 -6.33
N LYS A 37 -20.20 -24.72 -6.63
CA LYS A 37 -21.21 -24.06 -7.48
C LYS A 37 -21.85 -22.84 -6.82
N ALA A 38 -22.05 -22.89 -5.50
CA ALA A 38 -22.59 -21.76 -4.75
C ALA A 38 -21.54 -20.64 -4.65
N LEU A 39 -20.27 -20.99 -4.47
CA LEU A 39 -19.15 -20.07 -4.47
C LEU A 39 -18.98 -19.36 -5.81
N GLU A 40 -18.99 -20.08 -6.93
CA GLU A 40 -18.90 -19.49 -8.28
C GLU A 40 -19.99 -18.44 -8.50
N LYS A 41 -21.24 -18.78 -8.20
CA LYS A 41 -22.37 -17.86 -8.32
C LYS A 41 -22.26 -16.65 -7.40
N ALA A 42 -21.77 -16.85 -6.17
CA ALA A 42 -21.56 -15.75 -5.22
C ALA A 42 -20.46 -14.80 -5.71
N LEU A 43 -19.35 -15.34 -6.22
CA LEU A 43 -18.24 -14.56 -6.79
C LEU A 43 -18.66 -13.77 -8.03
N GLU A 44 -19.47 -14.36 -8.92
CA GLU A 44 -20.04 -13.65 -10.08
C GLU A 44 -20.89 -12.43 -9.65
N GLU A 45 -21.69 -12.58 -8.59
CA GLU A 45 -22.52 -11.48 -8.08
C GLU A 45 -21.65 -10.39 -7.42
N VAL A 46 -20.60 -10.76 -6.68
CA VAL A 46 -19.62 -9.77 -6.16
C VAL A 46 -18.95 -9.04 -7.33
N GLU A 47 -18.45 -9.76 -8.33
CA GLU A 47 -17.78 -9.16 -9.48
C GLU A 47 -18.68 -8.15 -10.22
N LYS A 48 -19.94 -8.53 -10.45
CA LYS A 48 -20.94 -7.65 -11.06
C LYS A 48 -21.21 -6.38 -10.25
N ASN A 49 -21.33 -6.50 -8.93
CA ASN A 49 -21.58 -5.35 -8.07
C ASN A 49 -20.35 -4.44 -7.99
N ILE A 50 -19.14 -5.00 -7.89
CA ILE A 50 -17.88 -4.22 -7.91
C ILE A 50 -17.65 -3.55 -9.26
N SER A 51 -17.97 -4.21 -10.38
CA SER A 51 -17.90 -3.58 -11.71
C SER A 51 -18.89 -2.44 -11.85
N SER A 52 -20.09 -2.59 -11.27
CA SER A 52 -21.10 -1.51 -11.25
C SER A 52 -20.60 -0.31 -10.42
N MET A 53 -19.96 -0.57 -9.28
CA MET A 53 -19.33 0.48 -8.48
C MET A 53 -18.22 1.18 -9.25
N ARG A 54 -17.36 0.43 -9.94
CA ARG A 54 -16.31 1.02 -10.79
C ARG A 54 -16.90 1.95 -11.84
N THR A 55 -17.92 1.50 -12.57
CA THR A 55 -18.57 2.34 -13.58
C THR A 55 -19.22 3.58 -12.96
N MET A 56 -19.81 3.48 -11.77
CA MET A 56 -20.36 4.64 -11.06
C MET A 56 -19.27 5.65 -10.65
N LEU A 57 -18.10 5.18 -10.23
CA LEU A 57 -17.01 6.02 -9.74
C LEU A 57 -16.14 6.62 -10.84
N ALA A 58 -15.91 5.87 -11.94
CA ALA A 58 -14.96 6.24 -12.99
C ALA A 58 -15.63 6.58 -14.33
N GLY A 59 -16.93 6.30 -14.49
CA GLY A 59 -17.61 6.34 -15.78
C GLY A 59 -17.32 5.13 -16.66
N ASP A 60 -18.02 5.04 -17.79
CA ASP A 60 -17.82 4.03 -18.83
C ASP A 60 -17.31 4.61 -20.17
N GLY A 61 -16.93 5.89 -20.16
CA GLY A 61 -16.46 6.64 -21.35
C GLY A 61 -17.56 7.32 -22.14
N GLU A 62 -18.82 6.88 -21.98
CA GLU A 62 -20.01 7.51 -22.56
C GLU A 62 -20.73 8.40 -21.53
N ILE A 63 -20.75 7.94 -20.27
CA ILE A 63 -21.39 8.62 -19.16
C ILE A 63 -20.32 9.11 -18.18
N GLU A 64 -20.25 10.43 -17.99
CA GLU A 64 -19.39 11.01 -16.97
C GLU A 64 -19.91 10.68 -15.56
N PRO A 65 -19.03 10.36 -14.61
CA PRO A 65 -19.43 10.03 -13.25
C PRO A 65 -19.98 11.27 -12.53
N SER A 66 -21.14 11.11 -11.89
CA SER A 66 -21.78 12.18 -11.11
C SER A 66 -21.08 12.37 -9.77
N ALA A 67 -20.65 13.60 -9.47
CA ALA A 67 -20.03 13.95 -8.19
C ALA A 67 -20.93 13.62 -6.99
N ASP A 68 -22.24 13.87 -7.10
CA ASP A 68 -23.21 13.56 -6.05
C ASP A 68 -23.34 12.05 -5.81
N GLN A 69 -23.32 11.24 -6.89
CA GLN A 69 -23.36 9.78 -6.77
C GLN A 69 -22.08 9.23 -6.14
N ILE A 70 -20.93 9.78 -6.51
CA ILE A 70 -19.64 9.41 -5.91
C ILE A 70 -19.62 9.75 -4.42
N ALA A 71 -20.05 10.96 -4.05
CA ALA A 71 -20.11 11.39 -2.65
C ALA A 71 -21.05 10.48 -1.84
N GLN A 72 -22.25 10.20 -2.34
CA GLN A 72 -23.18 9.30 -1.67
C GLN A 72 -22.61 7.88 -1.57
N MET A 73 -22.02 7.34 -2.63
CA MET A 73 -21.39 6.01 -2.57
C MET A 73 -20.27 5.95 -1.51
N THR A 74 -19.49 7.02 -1.39
CA THR A 74 -18.40 7.11 -0.41
C THR A 74 -18.93 7.06 1.02
N LEU A 75 -20.04 7.77 1.31
CA LEU A 75 -20.71 7.73 2.61
C LEU A 75 -21.20 6.32 2.92
N GLU A 76 -22.01 5.74 2.04
CA GLU A 76 -22.65 4.44 2.28
C GLU A 76 -21.63 3.31 2.49
N ILE A 77 -20.54 3.30 1.71
CA ILE A 77 -19.49 2.29 1.87
C ILE A 77 -18.73 2.45 3.20
N SER A 78 -18.59 3.67 3.69
CA SER A 78 -17.89 3.97 4.94
C SER A 78 -18.76 3.70 6.17
N ASP A 79 -20.02 4.13 6.14
CA ASP A 79 -20.97 4.00 7.26
C ASP A 79 -21.40 2.55 7.47
N ASP A 80 -21.49 1.77 6.39
CA ASP A 80 -22.09 0.44 6.40
C ASP A 80 -21.02 -0.69 6.50
N ASP A 81 -19.79 -0.34 6.89
CA ASP A 81 -18.64 -1.24 7.14
C ASP A 81 -18.21 -2.09 5.92
N VAL A 82 -18.54 -1.60 4.72
CA VAL A 82 -18.24 -2.32 3.46
C VAL A 82 -16.73 -2.34 3.20
N ILE A 83 -16.00 -1.31 3.61
CA ILE A 83 -14.54 -1.22 3.46
C ILE A 83 -13.85 -2.40 4.16
N SER A 84 -14.14 -2.66 5.45
CA SER A 84 -13.59 -3.80 6.17
C SER A 84 -13.90 -5.13 5.47
N LEU A 85 -15.13 -5.33 5.03
CA LEU A 85 -15.52 -6.55 4.30
C LEU A 85 -14.74 -6.71 2.98
N LEU A 86 -14.53 -5.64 2.21
CA LEU A 86 -13.76 -5.68 0.97
C LEU A 86 -12.33 -6.17 1.24
N PHE A 87 -11.67 -5.63 2.25
CA PHE A 87 -10.30 -5.98 2.61
C PHE A 87 -10.19 -7.45 3.03
N HIS A 88 -11.01 -7.87 3.99
CA HIS A 88 -10.97 -9.24 4.51
C HIS A 88 -11.32 -10.31 3.47
N LYS A 89 -12.13 -9.95 2.44
CA LYS A 89 -12.50 -10.88 1.37
C LYS A 89 -11.52 -10.90 0.20
N LEU A 90 -10.56 -9.97 0.10
CA LEU A 90 -9.54 -9.93 -0.98
C LEU A 90 -8.94 -11.31 -1.32
N PRO A 91 -8.54 -12.18 -0.36
CA PRO A 91 -7.94 -13.48 -0.66
C PRO A 91 -8.82 -14.42 -1.48
N ILE A 92 -10.15 -14.27 -1.41
CA ILE A 92 -11.12 -15.17 -2.06
C ILE A 92 -11.58 -14.63 -3.42
N LEU A 93 -11.46 -13.32 -3.64
CA LEU A 93 -11.96 -12.66 -4.87
C LEU A 93 -11.09 -12.96 -6.09
N GLY A 94 -11.68 -12.91 -7.29
CA GLY A 94 -10.96 -13.05 -8.56
C GLY A 94 -10.05 -11.86 -8.88
N TRP A 95 -9.08 -12.07 -9.77
CA TRP A 95 -8.10 -11.04 -10.16
C TRP A 95 -8.74 -9.75 -10.71
N GLU A 96 -9.73 -9.87 -11.60
CA GLU A 96 -10.38 -8.69 -12.19
C GLU A 96 -11.18 -7.91 -11.14
N THR A 97 -11.83 -8.61 -10.20
CA THR A 97 -12.51 -7.97 -9.06
C THR A 97 -11.53 -7.21 -8.17
N ARG A 98 -10.39 -7.82 -7.82
CA ARG A 98 -9.33 -7.17 -7.02
C ARG A 98 -8.81 -5.91 -7.71
N LYS A 99 -8.58 -5.96 -9.02
CA LYS A 99 -8.14 -4.82 -9.82
C LYS A 99 -9.17 -3.68 -9.83
N ASN A 100 -10.45 -4.01 -9.98
CA ASN A 100 -11.53 -3.02 -9.88
C ASN A 100 -11.60 -2.41 -8.47
N ILE A 101 -11.42 -3.21 -7.41
CA ILE A 101 -11.36 -2.71 -6.02
C ILE A 101 -10.22 -1.70 -5.85
N VAL A 102 -9.00 -2.01 -6.31
CA VAL A 102 -7.85 -1.09 -6.23
C VAL A 102 -8.16 0.24 -6.91
N HIS A 103 -8.79 0.19 -8.09
CA HIS A 103 -9.16 1.39 -8.83
C HIS A 103 -10.19 2.22 -8.05
N CYS A 104 -11.28 1.60 -7.61
CA CYS A 104 -12.32 2.25 -6.81
C CYS A 104 -11.73 2.85 -5.53
N TRP A 105 -10.86 2.11 -4.83
CA TRP A 105 -10.18 2.56 -3.61
C TRP A 105 -9.37 3.84 -3.83
N SER A 106 -8.64 3.93 -4.94
CA SER A 106 -7.85 5.12 -5.29
C SER A 106 -8.69 6.38 -5.56
N ILE A 107 -9.97 6.19 -5.92
CA ILE A 107 -10.96 7.27 -6.09
C ILE A 107 -11.57 7.61 -4.74
N LEU A 108 -12.13 6.61 -4.04
CA LEU A 108 -12.84 6.76 -2.76
C LEU A 108 -11.98 7.46 -1.70
N LEU A 109 -10.71 7.09 -1.55
CA LEU A 109 -9.79 7.73 -0.60
C LEU A 109 -9.59 9.24 -0.83
N LYS A 110 -9.81 9.73 -2.06
CA LYS A 110 -9.63 11.15 -2.43
C LYS A 110 -10.94 11.92 -2.39
N GLN A 111 -12.08 11.26 -2.17
CA GLN A 111 -13.37 11.92 -2.15
C GLN A 111 -13.58 12.65 -0.83
N LYS A 112 -14.10 13.87 -0.94
CA LYS A 112 -14.56 14.66 0.19
C LYS A 112 -16.08 14.68 0.18
N VAL A 113 -16.67 14.43 1.34
CA VAL A 113 -18.09 14.66 1.58
C VAL A 113 -18.17 15.68 2.71
N ASP A 114 -18.82 16.82 2.44
CA ASP A 114 -18.87 17.96 3.37
C ASP A 114 -17.51 18.40 3.92
N SER A 115 -16.49 18.39 3.05
CA SER A 115 -15.07 18.69 3.36
C SER A 115 -14.31 17.64 4.18
N VAL A 116 -14.94 16.52 4.52
CA VAL A 116 -14.33 15.40 5.25
C VAL A 116 -13.98 14.28 4.29
N PHE A 117 -12.79 13.69 4.46
CA PHE A 117 -12.41 12.48 3.73
C PHE A 117 -12.94 11.25 4.46
N CYS A 118 -14.18 10.84 4.19
CA CYS A 118 -14.88 9.78 4.94
C CYS A 118 -14.10 8.46 4.99
N CYS A 119 -13.56 8.00 3.86
CA CYS A 119 -12.77 6.76 3.85
C CYS A 119 -11.46 6.91 4.63
N VAL A 120 -10.86 8.09 4.69
CA VAL A 120 -9.65 8.33 5.50
C VAL A 120 -10.00 8.28 6.98
N GLN A 121 -11.05 8.97 7.40
CA GLN A 121 -11.54 8.93 8.78
C GLN A 121 -11.94 7.50 9.20
N TYR A 122 -12.56 6.74 8.29
CA TYR A 122 -12.85 5.34 8.52
C TYR A 122 -11.57 4.52 8.76
N MET A 123 -10.53 4.69 7.93
CA MET A 123 -9.25 4.02 8.12
C MET A 123 -8.54 4.45 9.41
N GLU A 124 -8.64 5.71 9.81
CA GLU A 124 -8.09 6.21 11.09
C GLU A 124 -8.77 5.58 12.31
N ASN A 125 -10.03 5.14 12.17
CA ASN A 125 -10.77 4.42 13.21
C ASN A 125 -10.58 2.89 13.16
N HIS A 126 -10.04 2.35 12.07
CA HIS A 126 -9.86 0.92 11.80
C HIS A 126 -8.42 0.63 11.31
N LEU A 127 -7.44 1.02 12.12
CA LEU A 127 -6.03 0.97 11.76
C LEU A 127 -5.51 -0.46 11.55
N GLU A 128 -6.17 -1.46 12.14
CA GLU A 128 -5.89 -2.89 11.92
C GLU A 128 -6.03 -3.32 10.45
N LEU A 129 -6.80 -2.58 9.65
CA LEU A 129 -6.90 -2.83 8.21
C LEU A 129 -5.60 -2.50 7.47
N LEU A 130 -4.81 -1.55 7.97
CA LEU A 130 -3.48 -1.26 7.42
C LEU A 130 -2.51 -2.39 7.74
N ASP A 131 -2.53 -2.90 8.97
CA ASP A 131 -1.73 -4.07 9.36
C ASP A 131 -2.11 -5.30 8.52
N PHE A 132 -3.40 -5.52 8.29
CA PHE A 132 -3.88 -6.58 7.41
C PHE A 132 -3.29 -6.47 6.00
N LEU A 133 -3.29 -5.28 5.39
CA LEU A 133 -2.69 -5.07 4.06
C LEU A 133 -1.19 -5.38 4.04
N VAL A 134 -0.46 -5.06 5.13
CA VAL A 134 0.95 -5.38 5.25
C VAL A 134 1.16 -6.90 5.37
N VAL A 135 0.42 -7.57 6.26
CA VAL A 135 0.53 -9.02 6.47
C VAL A 135 0.21 -9.80 5.19
N CYS A 136 -0.69 -9.28 4.35
CA CYS A 136 -1.07 -9.91 3.08
C CYS A 136 0.07 -9.98 2.03
N TYR A 137 1.20 -9.30 2.22
CA TYR A 137 2.39 -9.52 1.36
C TYR A 137 2.92 -10.96 1.42
N ASP A 138 2.64 -11.70 2.51
CA ASP A 138 3.01 -13.12 2.62
C ASP A 138 2.15 -14.01 1.69
N ASN A 139 0.99 -13.52 1.23
CA ASN A 139 0.16 -14.17 0.22
C ASN A 139 0.44 -13.63 -1.18
N LYS A 140 1.21 -14.41 -1.95
CA LYS A 140 1.68 -14.06 -3.31
C LYS A 140 0.54 -13.68 -4.29
N GLU A 141 -0.66 -14.21 -4.12
CA GLU A 141 -1.78 -13.95 -5.04
C GLU A 141 -2.41 -12.57 -4.86
N ILE A 142 -2.32 -12.00 -3.66
CA ILE A 142 -2.91 -10.70 -3.32
C ILE A 142 -1.88 -9.64 -2.96
N ALA A 143 -0.61 -10.01 -2.80
CA ALA A 143 0.44 -9.11 -2.37
C ALA A 143 0.47 -7.81 -3.17
N LEU A 144 0.43 -7.90 -4.51
CA LEU A 144 0.43 -6.71 -5.39
C LEU A 144 -0.85 -5.87 -5.24
N THR A 145 -2.01 -6.51 -5.04
CA THR A 145 -3.27 -5.80 -4.79
C THR A 145 -3.18 -5.02 -3.48
N CYS A 146 -2.72 -5.68 -2.41
CA CYS A 146 -2.59 -5.08 -1.10
C CYS A 146 -1.54 -3.97 -1.10
N GLY A 147 -0.42 -4.16 -1.79
CA GLY A 147 0.61 -3.15 -1.96
C GLY A 147 0.11 -1.89 -2.66
N HIS A 148 -0.67 -2.03 -3.73
CA HIS A 148 -1.30 -0.87 -4.38
C HIS A 148 -2.28 -0.14 -3.45
N MET A 149 -3.15 -0.87 -2.75
CA MET A 149 -4.09 -0.25 -1.80
C MET A 149 -3.37 0.48 -0.67
N LEU A 150 -2.33 -0.16 -0.12
CA LEU A 150 -1.52 0.39 0.96
C LEU A 150 -0.78 1.66 0.52
N ARG A 151 -0.23 1.67 -0.71
CA ARG A 151 0.44 2.85 -1.27
C ARG A 151 -0.48 4.04 -1.50
N GLU A 152 -1.79 3.82 -1.71
CA GLU A 152 -2.77 4.91 -1.70
C GLU A 152 -3.01 5.43 -0.27
N CYS A 153 -3.11 4.54 0.73
CA CYS A 153 -3.29 4.93 2.13
C CYS A 153 -2.12 5.76 2.67
N ILE A 154 -0.87 5.34 2.43
CA ILE A 154 0.33 6.04 2.97
C ILE A 154 0.60 7.39 2.29
N LYS A 155 -0.21 7.81 1.30
CA LYS A 155 -0.22 9.21 0.85
C LYS A 155 -0.76 10.15 1.91
N ILE A 156 -1.54 9.63 2.84
CA ILE A 156 -2.10 10.38 3.96
C ILE A 156 -1.09 10.32 5.13
N PRO A 157 -0.64 11.48 5.66
CA PRO A 157 0.40 11.53 6.69
C PRO A 157 0.06 10.74 7.96
N THR A 158 -1.20 10.79 8.42
CA THR A 158 -1.65 10.10 9.66
C THR A 158 -1.56 8.58 9.53
N LEU A 159 -2.03 8.02 8.41
CA LEU A 159 -1.97 6.58 8.13
C LEU A 159 -0.53 6.10 7.92
N ALA A 160 0.30 6.89 7.23
CA ALA A 160 1.72 6.55 7.06
C ALA A 160 2.47 6.54 8.39
N LYS A 161 2.21 7.53 9.25
CA LYS A 161 2.79 7.60 10.60
C LYS A 161 2.39 6.40 11.45
N TYR A 162 1.14 5.96 11.38
CA TYR A 162 0.69 4.75 12.07
C TYR A 162 1.50 3.52 11.65
N ILE A 163 1.65 3.29 10.34
CA ILE A 163 2.39 2.12 9.85
C ILE A 163 3.83 2.17 10.30
N LEU A 164 4.50 3.32 10.19
CA LEU A 164 5.90 3.46 10.62
C LEU A 164 6.10 3.03 12.09
N GLU A 165 5.17 3.40 12.96
CA GLU A 165 5.22 3.05 14.40
C GLU A 165 4.64 1.65 14.71
N SER A 166 4.02 0.98 13.73
CA SER A 166 3.43 -0.35 13.92
C SER A 166 4.51 -1.45 13.83
N PRO A 167 4.41 -2.53 14.65
CA PRO A 167 5.25 -3.71 14.48
C PRO A 167 5.20 -4.31 13.07
N SER A 168 4.09 -4.10 12.35
CA SER A 168 3.93 -4.55 10.96
C SER A 168 4.99 -3.93 10.02
N PHE A 169 5.53 -2.75 10.34
CA PHE A 169 6.59 -2.13 9.54
C PHE A 169 7.83 -3.02 9.43
N GLU A 170 8.19 -3.73 10.50
CA GLU A 170 9.36 -4.60 10.51
C GLU A 170 9.27 -5.73 9.47
N LEU A 171 8.05 -6.13 9.10
CA LEU A 171 7.83 -7.15 8.08
C LEU A 171 8.39 -6.74 6.72
N PHE A 172 8.52 -5.44 6.42
CA PHE A 172 9.13 -5.00 5.17
C PHE A 172 10.59 -5.42 5.03
N PHE A 173 11.37 -5.51 6.12
CA PHE A 173 12.74 -6.02 6.06
C PHE A 173 12.79 -7.49 5.60
N LYS A 174 11.75 -8.28 5.89
CA LYS A 174 11.55 -9.64 5.35
C LYS A 174 11.04 -9.59 3.91
N PHE A 175 10.01 -8.78 3.63
CA PHE A 175 9.31 -8.81 2.34
C PHE A 175 10.18 -8.35 1.17
N VAL A 176 11.06 -7.38 1.38
CA VAL A 176 11.98 -6.92 0.32
C VAL A 176 13.04 -7.94 -0.07
N GLU A 177 13.23 -8.99 0.74
CA GLU A 177 14.16 -10.09 0.49
C GLU A 177 13.47 -11.37 0.01
N LEU A 178 12.16 -11.31 -0.28
CA LEU A 178 11.45 -12.48 -0.80
C LEU A 178 12.03 -12.93 -2.14
N PRO A 179 12.06 -14.25 -2.40
CA PRO A 179 12.57 -14.80 -3.66
C PRO A 179 11.67 -14.48 -4.86
N ASN A 180 10.40 -14.13 -4.62
CA ASN A 180 9.51 -13.64 -5.67
C ASN A 180 9.84 -12.17 -5.94
N PHE A 181 10.48 -11.91 -7.09
CA PHE A 181 10.92 -10.58 -7.48
C PHE A 181 9.80 -9.56 -7.55
N ASP A 182 8.63 -9.91 -8.10
CA ASP A 182 7.52 -8.98 -8.26
C ASP A 182 7.00 -8.52 -6.89
N VAL A 183 6.81 -9.47 -5.96
CA VAL A 183 6.37 -9.18 -4.58
C VAL A 183 7.44 -8.38 -3.82
N ALA A 184 8.71 -8.79 -3.91
CA ALA A 184 9.81 -8.09 -3.23
C ALA A 184 10.00 -6.66 -3.75
N SER A 185 9.90 -6.45 -5.06
CA SER A 185 10.00 -5.13 -5.69
C SER A 185 8.82 -4.22 -5.33
N ASP A 186 7.60 -4.78 -5.25
CA ASP A 186 6.42 -4.05 -4.82
C ASP A 186 6.51 -3.67 -3.32
N ALA A 187 6.95 -4.61 -2.47
CA ALA A 187 7.21 -4.37 -1.06
C ALA A 187 8.28 -3.28 -0.88
N PHE A 188 9.36 -3.31 -1.68
CA PHE A 188 10.40 -2.29 -1.62
C PHE A 188 9.87 -0.92 -2.02
N SER A 189 8.97 -0.85 -3.01
CA SER A 189 8.33 0.40 -3.42
C SER A 189 7.50 1.00 -2.29
N THR A 190 6.78 0.17 -1.55
CA THR A 190 6.00 0.60 -0.37
C THR A 190 6.91 1.01 0.79
N PHE A 191 7.97 0.22 1.07
CA PHE A 191 8.97 0.53 2.09
C PHE A 191 9.68 1.87 1.82
N LYS A 192 10.03 2.12 0.56
CA LYS A 192 10.57 3.41 0.10
C LYS A 192 9.58 4.55 0.33
N ASP A 193 8.32 4.38 -0.07
CA ASP A 193 7.31 5.43 0.09
C ASP A 193 7.10 5.78 1.57
N LEU A 194 7.05 4.78 2.46
CA LEU A 194 6.99 4.99 3.91
C LEU A 194 8.17 5.81 4.44
N LEU A 195 9.38 5.55 3.94
CA LEU A 195 10.61 6.20 4.40
C LEU A 195 10.94 7.55 3.73
N THR A 196 10.19 7.97 2.71
CA THR A 196 10.55 9.18 1.92
C THR A 196 9.40 10.17 1.73
N LYS A 197 8.15 9.73 1.80
CA LYS A 197 7.01 10.58 1.43
C LYS A 197 6.68 11.66 2.46
N HIS A 198 6.85 11.33 3.75
CA HIS A 198 6.56 12.24 4.87
C HIS A 198 7.80 12.43 5.74
N ALA A 199 8.77 13.22 5.26
CA ALA A 199 10.09 13.36 5.87
C ALA A 199 10.05 13.71 7.38
N THR A 200 9.09 14.53 7.82
CA THR A 200 8.93 14.85 9.25
C THR A 200 8.53 13.63 10.09
N ALA A 201 7.60 12.82 9.62
CA ALA A 201 7.18 11.60 10.33
C ALA A 201 8.32 10.57 10.37
N VAL A 202 9.06 10.43 9.26
CA VAL A 202 10.25 9.57 9.19
C VAL A 202 11.33 10.04 10.17
N SER A 203 11.53 11.35 10.29
CA SER A 203 12.48 11.93 11.24
C SER A 203 12.12 11.62 12.69
N GLU A 204 10.85 11.77 13.06
CA GLU A 204 10.34 11.42 14.40
C GLU A 204 10.55 9.93 14.70
N PHE A 205 10.17 9.06 13.75
CA PHE A 205 10.33 7.61 13.86
C PHE A 205 11.80 7.21 14.03
N LEU A 206 12.68 7.65 13.11
CA LEU A 206 14.11 7.32 13.13
C LEU A 206 14.85 7.90 14.35
N THR A 207 14.33 8.98 14.94
CA THR A 207 14.90 9.53 16.18
C THR A 207 14.66 8.59 17.36
N THR A 208 13.47 7.98 17.42
CA THR A 208 13.05 7.09 18.50
C THR A 208 13.60 5.67 18.33
N HIS A 209 13.61 5.16 17.10
CA HIS A 209 13.93 3.77 16.77
C HIS A 209 15.28 3.60 16.08
N TYR A 210 16.19 4.57 16.26
CA TYR A 210 17.45 4.66 15.51
C TYR A 210 18.24 3.33 15.48
N ASP A 211 18.53 2.78 16.66
CA ASP A 211 19.44 1.64 16.81
C ASP A 211 18.83 0.38 16.20
N GLU A 212 17.56 0.10 16.51
CA GLU A 212 16.82 -1.06 16.00
C GLU A 212 16.64 -0.99 14.48
N PHE A 213 16.26 0.19 13.96
CA PHE A 213 16.08 0.40 12.53
C PHE A 213 17.38 0.18 11.75
N PHE A 214 18.47 0.85 12.14
CA PHE A 214 19.72 0.76 11.40
C PHE A 214 20.42 -0.59 11.57
N GLU A 215 20.17 -1.32 12.65
CA GLU A 215 20.61 -2.71 12.77
C GLU A 215 19.94 -3.61 11.71
N GLN A 216 18.63 -3.48 11.49
CA GLN A 216 17.94 -4.22 10.44
C GLN A 216 18.32 -3.72 9.04
N TYR A 217 18.47 -2.40 8.87
CA TYR A 217 18.82 -1.79 7.59
C TYR A 217 20.20 -2.21 7.10
N GLU A 218 21.17 -2.39 8.01
CA GLU A 218 22.50 -2.90 7.67
C GLU A 218 22.43 -4.30 7.02
N LYS A 219 21.49 -5.15 7.44
CA LYS A 219 21.29 -6.47 6.83
C LYS A 219 20.88 -6.34 5.36
N LEU A 220 20.07 -5.34 5.02
CA LEU A 220 19.69 -5.06 3.62
C LEU A 220 20.89 -4.54 2.81
N LEU A 221 21.74 -3.70 3.39
CA LEU A 221 22.95 -3.20 2.75
C LEU A 221 23.96 -4.32 2.48
N MET A 222 24.00 -5.33 3.34
CA MET A 222 24.89 -6.50 3.25
C MET A 222 24.22 -7.74 2.65
N SER A 223 23.03 -7.58 2.07
CA SER A 223 22.25 -8.68 1.49
C SER A 223 23.00 -9.44 0.39
N ALA A 224 22.75 -10.74 0.25
CA ALA A 224 23.23 -11.49 -0.92
C ALA A 224 22.54 -11.03 -2.22
N ASN A 225 21.33 -10.47 -2.12
CA ASN A 225 20.55 -9.99 -3.26
C ASN A 225 21.10 -8.65 -3.77
N TYR A 226 21.65 -8.66 -4.99
CA TYR A 226 22.19 -7.47 -5.65
C TYR A 226 21.17 -6.33 -5.77
N VAL A 227 19.90 -6.65 -6.09
CA VAL A 227 18.86 -5.64 -6.26
C VAL A 227 18.54 -5.01 -4.92
N THR A 228 18.35 -5.81 -3.86
CA THR A 228 18.11 -5.29 -2.51
C THR A 228 19.25 -4.39 -2.07
N ARG A 229 20.52 -4.85 -2.13
CA ARG A 229 21.68 -4.03 -1.76
C ARG A 229 21.69 -2.70 -2.48
N ARG A 230 21.53 -2.72 -3.81
CA ARG A 230 21.59 -1.51 -4.64
C ARG A 230 20.45 -0.54 -4.31
N GLN A 231 19.22 -1.03 -4.17
CA GLN A 231 18.07 -0.17 -3.90
C GLN A 231 18.10 0.38 -2.47
N SER A 232 18.46 -0.44 -1.48
CA SER A 232 18.63 -0.01 -0.08
C SER A 232 19.72 1.06 0.03
N LEU A 233 20.85 0.91 -0.67
CA LEU A 233 21.90 1.92 -0.64
C LEU A 233 21.46 3.27 -1.25
N LYS A 234 20.66 3.21 -2.32
CA LYS A 234 20.06 4.42 -2.91
C LYS A 234 19.06 5.05 -1.94
N LEU A 235 18.15 4.26 -1.37
CA LEU A 235 17.13 4.72 -0.43
C LEU A 235 17.75 5.33 0.83
N LEU A 236 18.81 4.74 1.37
CA LEU A 236 19.58 5.28 2.49
C LEU A 236 20.05 6.72 2.21
N SER A 237 20.56 6.96 1.00
CA SER A 237 20.98 8.30 0.60
C SER A 237 19.79 9.26 0.53
N GLU A 238 18.67 8.80 -0.03
CA GLU A 238 17.47 9.61 -0.22
C GLU A 238 16.93 10.13 1.13
N PHE A 239 16.65 9.25 2.09
CA PHE A 239 16.07 9.72 3.35
C PHE A 239 17.08 10.41 4.29
N LEU A 240 18.37 10.03 4.29
CA LEU A 240 19.35 10.70 5.16
C LEU A 240 19.61 12.16 4.76
N LEU A 241 19.48 12.48 3.47
CA LEU A 241 19.74 13.82 2.95
C LEU A 241 18.54 14.78 3.07
N GLU A 242 17.39 14.29 3.54
CA GLU A 242 16.24 15.13 3.82
C GLU A 242 16.51 16.10 4.97
N SER A 243 16.05 17.35 4.84
CA SER A 243 16.31 18.41 5.83
C SER A 243 15.86 18.03 7.27
N PRO A 244 14.66 17.43 7.47
CA PRO A 244 14.25 16.94 8.79
C PRO A 244 15.15 15.85 9.38
N ASN A 245 15.93 15.14 8.57
CA ASN A 245 16.79 14.03 8.99
C ASN A 245 18.25 14.46 9.25
N SER A 246 18.54 15.76 9.25
CA SER A 246 19.91 16.26 9.38
C SER A 246 20.64 15.82 10.66
N HIS A 247 19.94 15.68 11.79
CA HIS A 247 20.54 15.15 13.03
C HIS A 247 20.74 13.64 12.99
N ILE A 248 19.83 12.89 12.36
CA ILE A 248 19.96 11.45 12.12
C ILE A 248 21.17 11.19 11.22
N MET A 249 21.33 11.96 10.15
CA MET A 249 22.49 11.90 9.26
C MET A 249 23.77 12.17 10.06
N LYS A 250 23.83 13.24 10.86
CA LYS A 250 25.00 13.56 11.69
C LYS A 250 25.36 12.43 12.65
N ARG A 251 24.37 11.77 13.28
CA ARG A 251 24.59 10.58 14.11
C ARG A 251 25.14 9.43 13.27
N TYR A 252 24.51 9.14 12.13
CA TYR A 252 24.89 8.05 11.22
C TYR A 252 26.34 8.16 10.73
N ILE A 253 26.77 9.37 10.35
CA ILE A 253 28.13 9.58 9.84
C ILE A 253 29.21 9.57 10.95
N ALA A 254 28.82 9.77 12.21
CA ALA A 254 29.73 9.75 13.35
C ALA A 254 30.05 8.32 13.83
N GLU A 255 29.20 7.35 13.50
CA GLU A 255 29.35 5.97 13.94
C GLU A 255 30.32 5.16 13.06
N VAL A 256 31.39 4.67 13.68
CA VAL A 256 32.43 3.85 13.03
C VAL A 256 31.85 2.59 12.36
N ARG A 257 30.75 2.05 12.91
CA ARG A 257 30.04 0.89 12.36
C ARG A 257 29.55 1.16 10.94
N HIS A 258 28.83 2.26 10.73
CA HIS A 258 28.30 2.64 9.42
C HIS A 258 29.41 2.98 8.43
N LEU A 259 30.50 3.61 8.88
CA LEU A 259 31.68 3.84 8.04
C LEU A 259 32.29 2.53 7.52
N LYS A 260 32.44 1.50 8.37
CA LYS A 260 32.95 0.18 7.97
C LYS A 260 32.07 -0.48 6.91
N VAL A 261 30.75 -0.38 7.04
CA VAL A 261 29.80 -0.89 6.04
C VAL A 261 30.01 -0.18 4.69
N MET A 262 30.07 1.16 4.69
CA MET A 262 30.31 1.93 3.46
C MET A 262 31.66 1.61 2.81
N MET A 263 32.73 1.47 3.61
CA MET A 263 34.04 1.06 3.12
C MET A 263 34.07 -0.35 2.53
N THR A 264 33.22 -1.25 3.04
CA THR A 264 33.05 -2.59 2.49
C THR A 264 32.34 -2.53 1.13
N LEU A 265 31.28 -1.73 1.02
CA LEU A 265 30.53 -1.53 -0.22
C LEU A 265 31.33 -0.82 -1.31
N LEU A 266 32.27 0.05 -0.95
CA LEU A 266 33.24 0.65 -1.88
C LEU A 266 34.17 -0.40 -2.54
N LYS A 267 34.31 -1.58 -1.93
CA LYS A 267 35.08 -2.71 -2.46
C LYS A 267 34.18 -3.80 -3.09
N ASP A 268 32.88 -3.57 -3.22
CA ASP A 268 31.96 -4.53 -3.82
C ASP A 268 32.35 -4.81 -5.28
N SER A 269 32.13 -6.03 -5.77
CA SER A 269 32.35 -6.42 -7.16
C SER A 269 31.61 -5.55 -8.20
N SER A 270 30.49 -4.94 -7.81
CA SER A 270 29.62 -4.17 -8.70
C SER A 270 29.96 -2.68 -8.69
N LYS A 271 30.32 -2.15 -9.87
CA LYS A 271 30.58 -0.71 -10.06
C LYS A 271 29.40 0.17 -9.64
N ASN A 272 28.16 -0.28 -9.84
CA ASN A 272 26.98 0.49 -9.45
C ASN A 272 26.87 0.66 -7.93
N ILE A 273 27.17 -0.41 -7.18
CA ILE A 273 27.19 -0.36 -5.71
C ILE A 273 28.33 0.53 -5.24
N GLN A 274 29.52 0.39 -5.82
CA GLN A 274 30.67 1.24 -5.50
C GLN A 274 30.34 2.73 -5.67
N ILE A 275 29.71 3.11 -6.80
CA ILE A 275 29.32 4.50 -7.07
C ILE A 275 28.30 5.01 -6.04
N SER A 276 27.24 4.24 -5.77
CA SER A 276 26.24 4.61 -4.76
C SER A 276 26.84 4.73 -3.36
N ALA A 277 27.75 3.82 -2.97
CA ALA A 277 28.45 3.86 -1.70
C ALA A 277 29.36 5.09 -1.60
N PHE A 278 30.02 5.45 -2.71
CA PHE A 278 30.86 6.65 -2.78
C PHE A 278 30.07 7.93 -2.57
N HIS A 279 28.83 8.03 -3.07
CA HIS A 279 27.99 9.20 -2.81
C HIS A 279 27.71 9.39 -1.32
N ILE A 280 27.39 8.32 -0.60
CA ILE A 280 27.18 8.38 0.86
C ILE A 280 28.50 8.64 1.59
N PHE A 281 29.58 7.97 1.18
CA PHE A 281 30.90 8.15 1.76
C PHE A 281 31.38 9.60 1.65
N LYS A 282 31.16 10.24 0.50
CA LYS A 282 31.47 11.66 0.30
C LYS A 282 30.75 12.52 1.32
N VAL A 283 29.45 12.30 1.55
CA VAL A 283 28.66 13.02 2.55
C VAL A 283 29.25 12.82 3.95
N ILE A 284 29.61 11.58 4.31
CA ILE A 284 30.27 11.25 5.58
C ILE A 284 31.59 12.03 5.75
N THR A 285 32.43 12.09 4.73
CA THR A 285 33.75 12.75 4.83
C THR A 285 33.69 14.27 4.76
N CYS A 286 32.79 14.84 3.95
CA CYS A 286 32.69 16.29 3.75
C CYS A 286 32.02 17.02 4.92
N LEU A 287 31.18 16.35 5.71
CA LEU A 287 30.48 16.94 6.86
C LEU A 287 31.20 16.75 8.20
N ASN A 288 32.19 15.84 8.24
CA ASN A 288 33.06 15.61 9.40
C ASN A 288 34.37 16.43 9.35
N SER A 289 34.57 17.24 8.31
CA SER A 289 35.70 18.18 8.14
C SER A 289 35.28 19.59 8.48
#